data_AF-A0AA39U5Z6-F1
#
_entry.id   AF-A0AA39U5Z6-F1
#
_cell.length_a   1.000
_cell.length_b   1.000
_cell.length_c   1.000
_cell.angle_alpha   90.00
_cell.angle_beta   90.00
_cell.angle_gamma   90.00
#
_symmetry.space_group_name_H-M   'P 1'
#
loop_
_entity.id
_entity.type
_entity.pdbx_description
1 polymer ?
#
loop_
_entity_poly.entity_id
_entity_poly.type
_entity_poly.pdbx_seq_one_letter_code
_entity_poly.pdbx_strand_id
1 'polypeptide(L)'
;MKRNDTWDLLGQGGTSTVTRGNLRRPDDMPSQKRRRLEQQMKTRAPLEEVQQRPPRQRLDAEKDDLIVQIVDLHGIPNSGDLVLAGSTQRGNSVTARICGFTPYFYARPNESGPFGSSGPIEAFHALLNASTGVVNVETVSKTIMGVTETARMLFKLTFEDSESLCAVQNLLLVDHELPGLGGWVKFPAGNYKIVAHGDAKSHSQVEILISHDAVKICAGDYVTAPLRVLSFDFETLFNVKDKNSKPSTDPIIQISNMVSRPGETNPFLRVIFTLEGDASGMAELHIAVDPDVLTGFNIMHFDLSYIIDRVRLTMPGFDLNLGRWKESSMSWSEPYFYEELFCANGHHKKGRPGKYVEVEGRVVLDLYRHFVRHHGQFKLDKYSLKNIAEKLLPDDPDSHKFAMEYTDIPTYQYESSATRRLIAIYCLQDAKVPLQLLNKFNILGEYLRKGREKQVPFTNLLAPTPWLEDLGVELAKARPVQAIIIN
;
A
#
# COMPACT_ATOMS: atom_id res chain seq x y z
N MET A 1 12.45 2.54 24.53
CA MET A 1 12.36 3.84 23.83
C MET A 1 11.65 4.86 24.71
N LYS A 2 12.15 6.11 24.82
CA LYS A 2 11.48 7.19 25.58
C LYS A 2 10.60 8.01 24.62
N ARG A 3 9.29 8.02 24.89
CA ARG A 3 8.26 8.75 24.12
C ARG A 3 8.33 10.26 24.41
N ASN A 4 8.50 11.09 23.38
CA ASN A 4 8.52 12.56 23.48
C ASN A 4 7.53 13.19 22.48
N ASP A 5 6.23 12.99 22.70
CA ASP A 5 5.19 13.63 21.88
C ASP A 5 4.94 15.06 22.41
N THR A 6 5.28 16.09 21.63
CA THR A 6 5.00 17.50 22.00
C THR A 6 4.45 18.31 20.83
N TRP A 7 3.35 17.80 20.24
CA TRP A 7 2.65 18.45 19.13
C TRP A 7 1.78 19.64 19.56
N ASP A 8 1.21 19.64 20.77
CA ASP A 8 0.14 20.58 21.18
C ASP A 8 0.62 22.02 21.50
N LEU A 9 1.76 22.46 20.96
CA LEU A 9 2.41 23.72 21.32
C LEU A 9 2.26 24.87 20.31
N LEU A 10 1.66 24.65 19.14
CA LEU A 10 1.46 25.71 18.13
C LEU A 10 0.01 26.19 17.99
N GLY A 11 -0.97 25.45 18.50
CA GLY A 11 -2.37 25.82 18.42
C GLY A 11 -2.83 26.65 19.62
N GLN A 12 -2.53 27.95 19.65
CA GLN A 12 -3.40 28.98 20.24
C GLN A 12 -2.83 30.40 20.01
N GLY A 13 -3.40 31.10 19.03
CA GLY A 13 -3.55 32.56 19.03
C GLY A 13 -2.41 33.39 18.44
N GLY A 14 -2.69 34.03 17.30
CA GLY A 14 -2.02 35.27 16.87
C GLY A 14 -1.35 35.17 15.50
N THR A 15 -1.91 35.89 14.53
CA THR A 15 -1.23 36.28 13.29
C THR A 15 0.04 37.05 13.61
N SER A 16 1.20 36.39 13.53
CA SER A 16 2.49 37.08 13.47
C SER A 16 3.42 36.33 12.54
N THR A 17 3.86 37.01 11.48
CA THR A 17 4.99 36.64 10.64
C THR A 17 6.21 36.37 11.51
N VAL A 18 6.57 35.10 11.70
CA VAL A 18 7.74 34.70 12.48
C VAL A 18 8.99 34.92 11.61
N THR A 19 9.68 36.03 11.84
CA THR A 19 11.06 36.23 11.39
C THR A 19 12.00 35.29 12.14
N ARG A 20 13.11 34.95 11.47
CA ARG A 20 14.14 33.92 11.77
C ARG A 20 14.81 33.95 13.17
N GLY A 21 14.32 34.73 14.14
CA GLY A 21 15.01 35.01 15.41
C GLY A 21 14.22 34.79 16.71
N ASN A 22 12.99 34.27 16.71
CA ASN A 22 12.17 34.22 17.94
C ASN A 22 11.41 32.90 18.17
N LEU A 23 12.09 31.77 18.03
CA LEU A 23 11.61 30.50 18.60
C LEU A 23 12.07 30.44 20.07
N ARG A 24 11.14 30.66 21.02
CA ARG A 24 11.43 30.52 22.46
C ARG A 24 11.97 29.13 22.76
N ARG A 25 13.01 29.04 23.61
CA ARG A 25 13.60 27.77 24.02
C ARG A 25 12.56 26.99 24.83
N PRO A 26 12.51 25.64 24.76
CA PRO A 26 11.59 24.83 25.57
C PRO A 26 11.72 25.08 27.09
N ASP A 27 12.89 25.51 27.54
CA ASP A 27 13.18 25.87 28.93
C ASP A 27 12.49 27.18 29.39
N ASP A 28 11.92 27.96 28.46
CA ASP A 28 11.16 29.19 28.75
C ASP A 28 9.65 28.95 28.98
N MET A 29 9.21 27.69 29.06
CA MET A 29 7.81 27.35 29.33
C MET A 29 7.43 27.64 30.80
N PRO A 30 6.37 28.44 31.07
CA PRO A 30 5.90 28.67 32.43
C PRO A 30 5.59 27.35 33.14
N SER A 31 6.08 27.18 34.36
CA SER A 31 6.01 25.92 35.14
C SER A 31 4.60 25.32 35.23
N GLN A 32 3.56 26.15 35.24
CA GLN A 32 2.16 25.71 35.22
C GLN A 32 1.74 25.05 33.90
N LYS A 33 2.19 25.55 32.74
CA LYS A 33 1.87 24.96 31.44
C LYS A 33 2.55 23.60 31.28
N ARG A 34 3.79 23.48 31.75
CA ARG A 34 4.53 22.21 31.82
C ARG A 34 3.82 21.18 32.71
N ARG A 35 3.41 21.56 33.92
CA ARG A 35 2.66 20.68 34.84
C ARG A 35 1.32 20.19 34.27
N ARG A 36 0.56 21.07 33.62
CA ARG A 36 -0.69 20.69 32.94
C ARG A 36 -0.45 19.69 31.81
N LEU A 37 0.62 19.87 31.04
CA LEU A 37 0.99 18.96 29.96
C LEU A 37 1.42 17.59 30.50
N GLU A 38 2.25 17.57 31.54
CA GLU A 38 2.66 16.33 32.23
C GLU A 38 1.43 15.58 32.79
N GLN A 39 0.44 16.31 33.29
CA GLN A 39 -0.81 15.73 33.78
C GLN A 39 -1.68 15.17 32.64
N GLN A 40 -1.78 15.86 31.50
CA GLN A 40 -2.45 15.35 30.29
C GLN A 40 -1.75 14.12 29.71
N MET A 41 -0.42 14.07 29.72
CA MET A 41 0.34 12.91 29.28
C MET A 41 0.09 11.69 30.18
N LYS A 42 -0.05 11.89 31.50
CA LYS A 42 -0.38 10.81 32.45
C LYS A 42 -1.79 10.23 32.27
N THR A 43 -2.71 10.98 31.67
CA THR A 43 -4.09 10.53 31.41
C THR A 43 -4.28 9.86 30.05
N ARG A 44 -3.27 9.88 29.16
CA ARG A 44 -3.36 9.21 27.86
C ARG A 44 -3.13 7.71 28.02
N ALA A 45 -3.88 6.92 27.25
CA ALA A 45 -3.67 5.49 27.16
C ALA A 45 -2.23 5.17 26.70
N PRO A 46 -1.61 4.10 27.22
CA PRO A 46 -0.30 3.61 26.77
C PRO A 46 -0.26 3.37 25.26
N LEU A 47 0.94 3.46 24.67
CA LEU A 47 1.12 3.22 23.23
C LEU A 47 0.63 1.82 22.85
N GLU A 48 0.93 0.84 23.70
CA GLU A 48 0.58 -0.57 23.55
C GLU A 48 -0.94 -0.78 23.47
N GLU A 49 -1.72 0.07 24.15
CA GLU A 49 -3.19 0.02 24.10
C GLU A 49 -3.73 0.73 22.86
N VAL A 50 -3.21 1.91 22.52
CA VAL A 50 -3.70 2.72 21.39
C VAL A 50 -3.35 2.11 20.04
N GLN A 51 -2.20 1.44 19.93
CA GLN A 51 -1.73 0.87 18.68
C GLN A 51 -2.50 -0.39 18.26
N GLN A 52 -3.08 -1.15 19.20
CA GLN A 52 -3.72 -2.42 18.86
C GLN A 52 -5.07 -2.24 18.17
N ARG A 53 -5.38 -3.13 17.22
CA ARG A 53 -6.74 -3.25 16.65
C ARG A 53 -7.73 -3.71 17.73
N PRO A 54 -9.05 -3.51 17.53
CA PRO A 54 -10.06 -4.08 18.42
C PRO A 54 -9.84 -5.58 18.64
N PRO A 55 -10.25 -6.14 19.79
CA PRO A 55 -10.03 -7.56 20.08
C PRO A 55 -10.52 -8.47 18.96
N ARG A 56 -9.76 -9.53 18.69
CA ARG A 56 -10.07 -10.54 17.67
C ARG A 56 -11.51 -11.03 17.81
N GLN A 57 -12.26 -11.05 16.71
CA GLN A 57 -13.59 -11.65 16.67
C GLN A 57 -13.50 -13.15 16.97
N ARG A 58 -14.38 -13.64 17.87
CA ARG A 58 -14.61 -15.07 18.06
C ARG A 58 -15.49 -15.57 16.91
N LEU A 59 -15.00 -16.54 16.16
CA LEU A 59 -15.64 -17.11 14.97
C LEU A 59 -15.72 -18.63 15.11
N ASP A 60 -16.87 -19.19 14.77
CA ASP A 60 -17.08 -20.62 14.52
C ASP A 60 -17.20 -20.82 13.01
N ALA A 61 -16.19 -21.42 12.39
CA ALA A 61 -16.10 -21.55 10.94
C ALA A 61 -17.27 -22.35 10.32
N GLU A 62 -17.93 -23.21 11.10
CA GLU A 62 -19.08 -24.02 10.65
C GLU A 62 -20.41 -23.26 10.72
N LYS A 63 -20.47 -22.14 11.46
CA LYS A 63 -21.73 -21.42 11.72
C LYS A 63 -21.70 -19.97 11.27
N ASP A 64 -20.53 -19.34 11.29
CA ASP A 64 -20.38 -17.92 11.08
C ASP A 64 -19.87 -17.64 9.67
N ASP A 65 -20.60 -16.82 8.92
CA ASP A 65 -20.05 -16.18 7.73
C ASP A 65 -19.00 -15.14 8.14
N LEU A 66 -17.88 -15.09 7.43
CA LEU A 66 -16.89 -14.04 7.60
C LEU A 66 -16.98 -13.03 6.44
N ILE A 67 -17.32 -11.78 6.78
CA ILE A 67 -17.51 -10.68 5.82
C ILE A 67 -16.33 -9.72 5.91
N VAL A 68 -15.65 -9.48 4.78
CA VAL A 68 -14.39 -8.74 4.72
C VAL A 68 -14.40 -7.75 3.58
N GLN A 69 -13.94 -6.52 3.87
CA GLN A 69 -13.61 -5.54 2.85
C GLN A 69 -12.22 -5.81 2.30
N ILE A 70 -12.10 -5.97 0.99
CA ILE A 70 -10.83 -6.18 0.30
C ILE A 70 -9.98 -4.91 0.40
N VAL A 71 -8.75 -5.07 0.90
CA VAL A 71 -7.70 -4.05 0.90
C VAL A 71 -6.67 -4.39 -0.17
N ASP A 72 -6.28 -5.66 -0.26
CA ASP A 72 -5.26 -6.12 -1.19
C ASP A 72 -5.49 -7.57 -1.62
N LEU A 73 -5.00 -7.92 -2.81
CA LEU A 73 -5.01 -9.26 -3.37
C LEU A 73 -3.68 -9.48 -4.09
N HIS A 74 -2.85 -10.40 -3.61
CA HIS A 74 -1.53 -10.71 -4.19
C HIS A 74 -1.28 -12.22 -4.25
N GLY A 75 -0.28 -12.65 -5.02
CA GLY A 75 0.19 -14.04 -5.01
C GLY A 75 1.19 -14.27 -3.88
N ILE A 76 1.24 -15.47 -3.31
CA ILE A 76 2.33 -15.86 -2.41
C ILE A 76 3.44 -16.52 -3.23
N PRO A 77 4.70 -16.08 -3.09
CA PRO A 77 5.79 -16.69 -3.81
C PRO A 77 5.92 -18.20 -3.59
N ASN A 78 6.14 -18.96 -4.67
CA ASN A 78 6.39 -20.40 -4.72
C ASN A 78 5.26 -21.28 -4.14
N SER A 79 4.03 -20.78 -4.05
CA SER A 79 2.90 -21.54 -3.50
C SER A 79 1.76 -21.83 -4.48
N GLY A 80 1.61 -21.01 -5.53
CA GLY A 80 0.44 -21.02 -6.40
C GLY A 80 -0.85 -20.46 -5.75
N ASP A 81 -0.84 -20.17 -4.46
CA ASP A 81 -1.98 -19.60 -3.73
C ASP A 81 -2.05 -18.07 -3.89
N LEU A 82 -3.28 -17.54 -3.89
CA LEU A 82 -3.53 -16.11 -3.79
C LEU A 82 -3.88 -15.74 -2.34
N VAL A 83 -3.54 -14.52 -1.93
CA VAL A 83 -3.86 -13.97 -0.62
C VAL A 83 -4.71 -12.73 -0.77
N LEU A 84 -5.88 -12.77 -0.16
CA LEU A 84 -6.74 -11.62 0.03
C LEU A 84 -6.54 -11.08 1.44
N ALA A 85 -6.05 -9.85 1.56
CA ALA A 85 -5.98 -9.12 2.81
C ALA A 85 -7.12 -8.10 2.91
N GLY A 86 -7.67 -7.96 4.10
CA GLY A 86 -8.81 -7.07 4.31
C GLY A 86 -9.12 -6.78 5.77
N SER A 87 -10.21 -6.05 5.96
CA SER A 87 -10.72 -5.68 7.27
C SER A 87 -12.23 -5.94 7.37
N THR A 88 -12.67 -6.44 8.52
CA THR A 88 -14.11 -6.56 8.84
C THR A 88 -14.71 -5.20 9.20
N GLN A 89 -16.04 -5.08 9.24
CA GLN A 89 -16.71 -3.86 9.74
C GLN A 89 -16.34 -3.52 11.20
N ARG A 90 -15.94 -4.52 11.98
CA ARG A 90 -15.48 -4.35 13.37
C ARG A 90 -14.03 -3.87 13.47
N GLY A 91 -13.32 -3.78 12.34
CA GLY A 91 -11.91 -3.38 12.29
C GLY A 91 -10.91 -4.49 12.57
N ASN A 92 -11.35 -5.76 12.60
CA ASN A 92 -10.42 -6.88 12.67
C ASN A 92 -9.76 -7.10 11.30
N SER A 93 -8.43 -7.26 11.28
CA SER A 93 -7.69 -7.62 10.07
C SER A 93 -7.82 -9.11 9.76
N VAL A 94 -7.97 -9.40 8.48
CA VAL A 94 -8.17 -10.75 7.96
C VAL A 94 -7.21 -11.00 6.80
N THR A 95 -6.57 -12.16 6.82
CA THR A 95 -5.86 -12.73 5.68
C THR A 95 -6.56 -14.02 5.26
N ALA A 96 -7.06 -14.08 4.04
CA ALA A 96 -7.61 -15.28 3.44
C ALA A 96 -6.64 -15.84 2.41
N ARG A 97 -6.15 -17.05 2.65
CA ARG A 97 -5.39 -17.82 1.67
C ARG A 97 -6.37 -18.56 0.78
N ILE A 98 -6.40 -18.15 -0.49
CA ILE A 98 -7.31 -18.61 -1.52
C ILE A 98 -6.59 -19.69 -2.32
N CYS A 99 -7.04 -20.93 -2.15
CA CYS A 99 -6.43 -22.11 -2.75
C CYS A 99 -7.19 -22.56 -4.01
N GLY A 100 -6.48 -23.28 -4.90
CA GLY A 100 -7.06 -24.01 -6.02
C GLY A 100 -7.34 -23.18 -7.29
N PHE A 101 -7.01 -21.87 -7.30
CA PHE A 101 -7.11 -21.07 -8.51
C PHE A 101 -5.84 -21.21 -9.34
N THR A 102 -5.96 -21.76 -10.55
CA THR A 102 -4.83 -21.89 -11.48
C THR A 102 -4.87 -20.81 -12.55
N PRO A 103 -3.79 -20.01 -12.72
CA PRO A 103 -3.71 -18.99 -13.77
C PRO A 103 -3.79 -19.60 -15.17
N TYR A 104 -4.32 -18.81 -16.11
CA TYR A 104 -4.39 -19.22 -17.51
C TYR A 104 -4.28 -18.03 -18.47
N PHE A 105 -3.88 -18.30 -19.71
CA PHE A 105 -4.00 -17.35 -20.81
C PHE A 105 -4.39 -18.06 -22.12
N TYR A 106 -4.77 -17.26 -23.12
CA TYR A 106 -5.15 -17.77 -24.44
C TYR A 106 -4.05 -17.47 -25.45
N ALA A 107 -3.71 -18.47 -26.27
CA ALA A 107 -2.76 -18.36 -27.36
C ALA A 107 -3.41 -18.77 -28.69
N ARG A 108 -3.07 -18.05 -29.78
CA ARG A 108 -3.50 -18.43 -31.12
C ARG A 108 -2.56 -19.50 -31.69
N PRO A 109 -3.08 -20.56 -32.33
CA PRO A 109 -2.25 -21.48 -33.11
C PRO A 109 -1.52 -20.75 -34.26
N ASN A 110 -0.28 -21.13 -34.54
CA ASN A 110 0.46 -20.59 -35.68
C ASN A 110 -0.09 -21.18 -37.00
N GLU A 111 -0.77 -20.35 -37.80
CA GLU A 111 -1.41 -20.76 -39.06
C GLU A 111 -0.41 -20.95 -40.22
N SER A 112 0.83 -20.46 -40.11
CA SER A 112 1.86 -20.52 -41.16
C SER A 112 3.03 -21.47 -40.85
N GLY A 113 2.97 -22.20 -39.73
CA GLY A 113 3.93 -23.24 -39.37
C GLY A 113 3.49 -24.66 -39.80
N PRO A 114 4.28 -25.71 -39.52
CA PRO A 114 3.92 -27.11 -39.82
C PRO A 114 2.65 -27.61 -39.10
N PHE A 115 2.01 -26.77 -38.29
CA PHE A 115 0.79 -27.01 -37.54
C PHE A 115 -0.48 -26.48 -38.23
N GLY A 116 -0.41 -26.13 -39.53
CA GLY A 116 -1.59 -25.76 -40.32
C GLY A 116 -2.68 -26.85 -40.30
N SER A 117 -3.93 -26.41 -40.11
CA SER A 117 -5.27 -27.05 -40.16
C SER A 117 -5.52 -28.56 -39.91
N SER A 118 -4.50 -29.40 -39.75
CA SER A 118 -4.60 -30.85 -39.44
C SER A 118 -3.29 -31.52 -38.98
N GLY A 119 -2.17 -30.79 -38.80
CA GLY A 119 -0.98 -31.31 -38.11
C GLY A 119 -1.20 -31.42 -36.60
N PRO A 120 -0.65 -32.43 -35.89
CA PRO A 120 -1.28 -32.96 -34.69
C PRO A 120 -1.21 -31.94 -33.56
N ILE A 121 -2.36 -31.33 -33.28
CA ILE A 121 -2.68 -30.69 -31.99
C ILE A 121 -2.17 -31.58 -30.84
N GLU A 122 -2.22 -32.91 -31.01
CA GLU A 122 -1.63 -33.91 -30.11
C GLU A 122 -0.11 -33.76 -29.88
N ALA A 123 0.69 -33.38 -30.88
CA ALA A 123 2.12 -33.15 -30.70
C ALA A 123 2.41 -31.82 -29.97
N PHE A 124 1.58 -30.80 -30.16
CA PHE A 124 1.66 -29.56 -29.39
C PHE A 124 1.19 -29.79 -27.93
N HIS A 125 0.11 -30.55 -27.73
CA HIS A 125 -0.28 -31.04 -26.40
C HIS A 125 0.85 -31.86 -25.78
N ALA A 126 1.50 -32.77 -26.52
CA ALA A 126 2.61 -33.57 -26.00
C ALA A 126 3.81 -32.70 -25.63
N LEU A 127 4.15 -31.69 -26.43
CA LEU A 127 5.24 -30.74 -26.14
C LEU A 127 4.95 -29.93 -24.88
N LEU A 128 3.73 -29.40 -24.74
CA LEU A 128 3.34 -28.58 -23.60
C LEU A 128 3.15 -29.41 -22.34
N ASN A 129 2.56 -30.60 -22.43
CA ASN A 129 2.48 -31.55 -21.31
C ASN A 129 3.88 -32.04 -20.87
N ALA A 130 4.86 -32.05 -21.78
CA ALA A 130 6.25 -32.33 -21.46
C ALA A 130 7.01 -31.09 -20.95
N SER A 131 6.42 -29.89 -21.03
CA SER A 131 7.00 -28.65 -20.54
C SER A 131 6.71 -28.49 -19.05
N THR A 132 7.72 -28.11 -18.27
CA THR A 132 7.58 -27.85 -16.84
C THR A 132 6.69 -26.63 -16.59
N GLY A 133 5.70 -26.76 -15.71
CA GLY A 133 4.85 -25.66 -15.25
C GLY A 133 3.54 -25.47 -16.02
N VAL A 134 3.31 -26.18 -17.13
CA VAL A 134 1.99 -26.23 -17.80
C VAL A 134 1.17 -27.37 -17.19
N VAL A 135 0.02 -27.03 -16.62
CA VAL A 135 -0.87 -27.98 -15.94
C VAL A 135 -1.92 -28.54 -16.90
N ASN A 136 -2.43 -27.70 -17.80
CA ASN A 136 -3.48 -28.11 -18.72
C ASN A 136 -3.45 -27.28 -20.00
N VAL A 137 -3.85 -27.92 -21.10
CA VAL A 137 -4.01 -27.31 -22.42
C VAL A 137 -5.38 -27.71 -22.95
N GLU A 138 -6.24 -26.74 -23.22
CA GLU A 138 -7.57 -26.95 -23.77
C GLU A 138 -7.69 -26.26 -25.13
N THR A 139 -8.27 -26.94 -26.11
CA THR A 139 -8.66 -26.30 -27.37
C THR A 139 -10.04 -25.68 -27.21
N VAL A 140 -10.15 -24.36 -27.37
CA VAL A 140 -11.40 -23.60 -27.20
C VAL A 140 -11.75 -22.83 -28.47
N SER A 141 -13.02 -22.52 -28.65
CA SER A 141 -13.50 -21.64 -29.72
C SER A 141 -14.04 -20.35 -29.10
N LYS A 142 -13.37 -19.22 -29.36
CA LYS A 142 -13.72 -17.91 -28.77
C LYS A 142 -13.59 -16.79 -29.78
N THR A 143 -14.40 -15.75 -29.64
CA THR A 143 -14.23 -14.50 -30.39
C THR A 143 -13.15 -13.63 -29.74
N ILE A 144 -12.57 -12.72 -30.52
CA ILE A 144 -11.67 -11.70 -29.99
C ILE A 144 -12.44 -10.39 -29.95
N MET A 145 -12.64 -9.86 -28.74
CA MET A 145 -13.44 -8.65 -28.52
C MET A 145 -12.85 -7.47 -29.30
N GLY A 146 -13.68 -6.84 -30.15
CA GLY A 146 -13.27 -5.71 -30.99
C GLY A 146 -12.43 -6.06 -32.22
N VAL A 147 -12.12 -7.34 -32.47
CA VAL A 147 -11.29 -7.76 -33.61
C VAL A 147 -12.00 -8.74 -34.53
N THR A 148 -12.66 -9.77 -33.99
CA THR A 148 -13.32 -10.80 -34.81
C THR A 148 -14.80 -10.92 -34.48
N GLU A 149 -15.62 -10.93 -35.52
CA GLU A 149 -17.05 -11.27 -35.41
C GLU A 149 -17.26 -12.79 -35.32
N THR A 150 -16.31 -13.57 -35.84
CA THR A 150 -16.34 -15.03 -35.84
C THR A 150 -15.40 -15.61 -34.79
N ALA A 151 -15.84 -16.70 -34.15
CA ALA A 151 -15.03 -17.44 -33.20
C ALA A 151 -13.84 -18.10 -33.91
N ARG A 152 -12.70 -18.10 -33.22
CA ARG A 152 -11.45 -18.71 -33.66
C ARG A 152 -11.04 -19.79 -32.67
N MET A 153 -10.38 -20.83 -33.19
CA MET A 153 -9.74 -21.83 -32.36
C MET A 153 -8.53 -21.20 -31.64
N LEU A 154 -8.47 -21.39 -30.33
CA LEU A 154 -7.40 -20.93 -29.45
C LEU A 154 -6.99 -22.07 -28.51
N PHE A 155 -5.76 -22.00 -28.00
CA PHE A 155 -5.32 -22.81 -26.87
C PHE A 155 -5.50 -22.02 -25.59
N LYS A 156 -6.25 -22.56 -24.64
CA LYS A 156 -6.26 -22.11 -23.25
C LYS A 156 -5.18 -22.89 -22.50
N LEU A 157 -4.18 -22.18 -22.04
CA LEU A 157 -3.02 -22.74 -21.35
C LEU A 157 -3.16 -22.42 -19.86
N THR A 158 -3.10 -23.44 -19.01
CA THR A 158 -3.18 -23.32 -17.55
C THR A 158 -1.83 -23.67 -16.95
N PHE A 159 -1.39 -22.92 -15.94
CA PHE A 159 -0.05 -23.04 -15.38
C PHE A 159 -0.09 -23.20 -13.86
N GLU A 160 0.96 -23.79 -13.32
CA GLU A 160 1.15 -23.97 -11.87
C GLU A 160 1.57 -22.67 -11.19
N ASP A 161 2.36 -21.85 -11.89
CA ASP A 161 2.92 -20.63 -11.33
C ASP A 161 1.98 -19.42 -11.49
N SER A 162 1.43 -18.98 -10.36
CA SER A 162 0.62 -17.76 -10.26
C SER A 162 1.41 -16.46 -10.40
N GLU A 163 2.73 -16.47 -10.17
CA GLU A 163 3.55 -15.25 -10.16
C GLU A 163 3.85 -14.73 -11.57
N SER A 164 4.06 -15.64 -12.53
CA SER A 164 4.41 -15.28 -13.90
C SER A 164 3.31 -14.51 -14.66
N LEU A 165 2.09 -14.46 -14.14
CA LEU A 165 0.97 -13.78 -14.80
C LEU A 165 0.50 -12.57 -14.01
N CYS A 166 0.93 -11.37 -14.43
CA CYS A 166 0.51 -10.09 -13.82
C CYS A 166 -1.01 -9.87 -13.74
N ALA A 167 -1.79 -10.59 -14.56
CA ALA A 167 -3.24 -10.52 -14.60
C ALA A 167 -3.95 -11.52 -13.67
N VAL A 168 -3.24 -12.39 -12.94
CA VAL A 168 -3.86 -13.48 -12.16
C VAL A 168 -4.90 -12.98 -11.15
N GLN A 169 -4.61 -11.86 -10.48
CA GLN A 169 -5.52 -11.21 -9.54
C GLN A 169 -6.82 -10.80 -10.23
N ASN A 170 -6.71 -10.19 -11.41
CA ASN A 170 -7.84 -9.73 -12.21
C ASN A 170 -8.67 -10.92 -12.74
N LEU A 171 -8.03 -12.03 -13.12
CA LEU A 171 -8.72 -13.25 -13.53
C LEU A 171 -9.54 -13.85 -12.38
N LEU A 172 -8.97 -13.97 -11.17
CA LEU A 172 -9.71 -14.44 -10.00
C LEU A 172 -10.96 -13.58 -9.76
N LEU A 173 -10.78 -12.24 -9.77
CA LEU A 173 -11.88 -11.32 -9.52
C LEU A 173 -12.99 -11.49 -10.56
N VAL A 174 -12.65 -11.53 -11.85
CA VAL A 174 -13.63 -11.59 -12.93
C VAL A 174 -14.31 -12.95 -13.03
N ASP A 175 -13.55 -14.05 -12.91
CA ASP A 175 -14.10 -15.41 -13.05
C ASP A 175 -15.12 -15.73 -11.95
N HIS A 176 -14.88 -15.22 -10.75
CA HIS A 176 -15.77 -15.39 -9.60
C HIS A 176 -16.72 -14.22 -9.34
N GLU A 177 -16.74 -13.23 -10.25
CA GLU A 177 -17.58 -12.02 -10.13
C GLU A 177 -17.38 -11.28 -8.79
N LEU A 178 -16.15 -11.32 -8.28
CA LEU A 178 -15.75 -10.65 -7.05
C LEU A 178 -15.45 -9.18 -7.33
N PRO A 179 -15.72 -8.30 -6.37
CA PRO A 179 -15.34 -6.91 -6.49
C PRO A 179 -13.83 -6.74 -6.30
N GLY A 180 -13.26 -5.64 -6.81
CA GLY A 180 -11.86 -5.29 -6.56
C GLY A 180 -11.62 -4.60 -5.23
N LEU A 181 -10.58 -3.76 -5.18
CA LEU A 181 -10.23 -2.96 -4.01
C LEU A 181 -11.46 -2.25 -3.41
N GLY A 182 -11.60 -2.33 -2.09
CA GLY A 182 -12.70 -1.71 -1.34
C GLY A 182 -14.01 -2.48 -1.40
N GLY A 183 -14.13 -3.47 -2.29
CA GLY A 183 -15.22 -4.43 -2.40
C GLY A 183 -15.42 -5.28 -1.15
N TRP A 184 -16.64 -5.76 -0.94
CA TRP A 184 -16.95 -6.66 0.17
C TRP A 184 -17.14 -8.09 -0.33
N VAL A 185 -16.47 -9.03 0.33
CA VAL A 185 -16.62 -10.47 0.08
C VAL A 185 -17.11 -11.18 1.34
N LYS A 186 -17.78 -12.30 1.12
CA LYS A 186 -18.25 -13.22 2.14
C LYS A 186 -17.52 -14.55 1.95
N PHE A 187 -16.98 -15.05 3.05
CA PHE A 187 -16.50 -16.42 3.20
C PHE A 187 -17.59 -17.22 3.93
N PRO A 188 -18.36 -18.08 3.23
CA PRO A 188 -19.52 -18.73 3.81
C PRO A 188 -19.18 -19.71 4.92
N ALA A 189 -20.02 -19.79 5.95
CA ALA A 189 -19.93 -20.83 6.98
C ALA A 189 -19.83 -22.24 6.37
N GLY A 190 -18.96 -23.08 6.92
CA GLY A 190 -18.66 -24.43 6.45
C GLY A 190 -17.68 -24.51 5.28
N ASN A 191 -17.32 -23.39 4.65
CA ASN A 191 -16.48 -23.36 3.44
C ASN A 191 -15.07 -22.81 3.66
N TYR A 192 -14.75 -22.34 4.87
CA TYR A 192 -13.41 -21.89 5.23
C TYR A 192 -12.92 -22.57 6.50
N LYS A 193 -11.60 -22.59 6.69
CA LYS A 193 -10.96 -23.08 7.92
C LYS A 193 -10.22 -21.94 8.57
N ILE A 194 -10.41 -21.75 9.88
CA ILE A 194 -9.62 -20.79 10.65
C ILE A 194 -8.25 -21.42 10.93
N VAL A 195 -7.19 -20.73 10.57
CA VAL A 195 -5.81 -21.14 10.87
C VAL A 195 -5.51 -20.85 12.34
N ALA A 196 -4.92 -21.82 13.03
CA ALA A 196 -4.50 -21.64 14.41
C ALA A 196 -3.38 -20.60 14.48
N HIS A 197 -3.31 -19.83 15.57
CA HIS A 197 -2.36 -18.71 15.69
C HIS A 197 -0.89 -19.16 15.56
N GLY A 198 -0.56 -20.38 16.01
CA GLY A 198 0.80 -20.94 15.89
C GLY A 198 1.20 -21.28 14.45
N ASP A 199 0.22 -21.60 13.60
CA ASP A 199 0.43 -22.01 12.21
C ASP A 199 0.20 -20.86 11.22
N ALA A 200 -0.26 -19.71 11.70
CA ALA A 200 -0.57 -18.54 10.89
C ALA A 200 0.70 -18.03 10.20
N LYS A 201 0.62 -17.83 8.88
CA LYS A 201 1.69 -17.25 8.07
C LYS A 201 1.58 -15.73 7.92
N SER A 202 0.53 -15.12 8.44
CA SER A 202 0.33 -13.67 8.45
C SER A 202 0.31 -13.08 9.87
N HIS A 203 0.53 -11.78 9.95
CA HIS A 203 0.39 -10.95 11.15
C HIS A 203 -1.06 -10.49 11.40
N SER A 204 -2.02 -10.87 10.55
CA SER A 204 -3.43 -10.52 10.72
C SER A 204 -4.05 -11.17 11.95
N GLN A 205 -5.11 -10.57 12.49
CA GLN A 205 -5.80 -11.12 13.66
C GLN A 205 -6.52 -12.45 13.37
N VAL A 206 -6.98 -12.63 12.13
CA VAL A 206 -7.64 -13.84 11.65
C VAL A 206 -6.99 -14.26 10.34
N GLU A 207 -6.53 -15.49 10.27
CA GLU A 207 -6.10 -16.13 9.03
C GLU A 207 -7.04 -17.30 8.72
N ILE A 208 -7.45 -17.41 7.45
CA ILE A 208 -8.30 -18.50 6.98
C ILE A 208 -7.72 -19.17 5.74
N LEU A 209 -8.09 -20.43 5.52
CA LEU A 209 -7.96 -21.15 4.26
C LEU A 209 -9.33 -21.29 3.61
N ILE A 210 -9.42 -21.02 2.32
CA ILE A 210 -10.66 -21.16 1.55
C ILE A 210 -10.37 -21.51 0.09
N SER A 211 -11.24 -22.31 -0.52
CA SER A 211 -11.20 -22.57 -1.96
C SER A 211 -11.68 -21.35 -2.74
N HIS A 212 -11.05 -21.07 -3.88
CA HIS A 212 -11.38 -19.91 -4.72
C HIS A 212 -12.87 -19.86 -5.14
N ASP A 213 -13.47 -21.01 -5.46
CA ASP A 213 -14.87 -21.15 -5.86
C ASP A 213 -15.89 -20.90 -4.74
N ALA A 214 -15.44 -20.99 -3.49
CA ALA A 214 -16.26 -20.75 -2.30
C ALA A 214 -16.35 -19.27 -1.92
N VAL A 215 -15.44 -18.41 -2.40
CA VAL A 215 -15.49 -16.97 -2.14
C VAL A 215 -16.69 -16.37 -2.86
N LYS A 216 -17.50 -15.58 -2.15
CA LYS A 216 -18.70 -14.94 -2.72
C LYS A 216 -18.63 -13.42 -2.58
N ILE A 217 -19.16 -12.71 -3.56
CA ILE A 217 -19.46 -11.29 -3.41
C ILE A 217 -20.45 -11.07 -2.26
N CYS A 218 -20.20 -10.07 -1.44
CA CYS A 218 -21.13 -9.63 -0.41
C CYS A 218 -21.89 -8.40 -0.92
N ALA A 219 -23.05 -8.64 -1.54
CA ALA A 219 -23.89 -7.56 -2.06
C ALA A 219 -24.57 -6.78 -0.92
N GLY A 220 -24.61 -5.45 -1.03
CA GLY A 220 -25.28 -4.56 -0.07
C GLY A 220 -24.52 -3.25 0.14
N ASP A 221 -25.19 -2.30 0.78
CA ASP A 221 -24.64 -0.99 1.14
C ASP A 221 -23.79 -1.10 2.42
N TYR A 222 -22.63 -1.73 2.31
CA TYR A 222 -21.67 -1.80 3.40
C TYR A 222 -20.89 -0.48 3.50
N VAL A 223 -20.91 0.14 4.67
CA VAL A 223 -19.99 1.25 5.00
C VAL A 223 -18.56 0.72 4.95
N THR A 224 -17.62 1.52 4.46
CA THR A 224 -16.19 1.23 4.48
C THR A 224 -15.74 0.76 5.87
N ALA A 225 -14.95 -0.30 5.93
CA ALA A 225 -14.36 -0.78 7.18
C ALA A 225 -13.55 0.34 7.84
N PRO A 226 -13.33 0.31 9.17
CA PRO A 226 -12.54 1.32 9.86
C PRO A 226 -11.04 1.11 9.57
N LEU A 227 -10.65 1.36 8.32
CA LEU A 227 -9.31 1.17 7.80
C LEU A 227 -8.31 2.04 8.58
N ARG A 228 -7.10 1.53 8.78
CA ARG A 228 -6.00 2.28 9.39
C ARG A 228 -5.08 2.83 8.30
N VAL A 229 -4.93 4.15 8.26
CA VAL A 229 -4.06 4.85 7.32
C VAL A 229 -2.85 5.38 8.09
N LEU A 230 -1.68 4.79 7.85
CA LEU A 230 -0.41 5.22 8.44
C LEU A 230 0.32 6.12 7.44
N SER A 231 0.53 7.37 7.83
CA SER A 231 1.41 8.30 7.14
C SER A 231 2.74 8.39 7.86
N PHE A 232 3.84 8.38 7.12
CA PHE A 232 5.18 8.50 7.68
C PHE A 232 6.08 9.36 6.81
N ASP A 233 7.13 9.87 7.46
CA ASP A 233 8.20 10.67 6.89
C ASP A 233 9.46 10.43 7.75
N PHE A 234 10.65 10.57 7.16
CA PHE A 234 11.90 10.42 7.92
C PHE A 234 12.90 11.53 7.63
N GLU A 235 13.80 11.74 8.59
CA GLU A 235 14.95 12.63 8.44
C GLU A 235 16.25 11.83 8.52
N THR A 236 17.22 12.22 7.70
CA THR A 236 18.57 11.66 7.66
C THR A 236 19.61 12.76 7.83
N LEU A 237 20.82 12.38 8.25
CA LEU A 237 21.96 13.29 8.25
C LEU A 237 22.37 13.65 6.82
N PHE A 238 21.74 14.68 6.28
CA PHE A 238 21.98 15.14 4.92
C PHE A 238 23.46 15.48 4.67
N ASN A 239 24.05 14.88 3.64
CA ASN A 239 25.40 15.20 3.22
C ASN A 239 25.42 16.45 2.34
N VAL A 240 25.77 17.58 2.96
CA VAL A 240 25.82 18.90 2.30
C VAL A 240 26.81 18.93 1.13
N LYS A 241 27.91 18.15 1.18
CA LYS A 241 28.93 18.14 0.12
C LYS A 241 28.42 17.47 -1.15
N ASP A 242 27.76 16.32 -1.00
CA ASP A 242 27.26 15.52 -2.11
C ASP A 242 25.91 16.04 -2.66
N LYS A 243 25.27 17.00 -1.95
CA LYS A 243 23.93 17.52 -2.26
C LYS A 243 22.87 16.43 -2.39
N ASN A 244 23.09 15.29 -1.73
CA ASN A 244 22.19 14.15 -1.74
C ASN A 244 22.47 13.27 -0.51
N SER A 245 21.47 12.52 -0.07
CA SER A 245 21.60 11.55 1.01
C SER A 245 21.91 10.16 0.44
N LYS A 246 22.84 9.44 1.06
CA LYS A 246 23.27 8.09 0.68
C LYS A 246 22.89 7.06 1.75
N PRO A 247 22.07 6.05 1.44
CA PRO A 247 21.68 5.03 2.42
C PRO A 247 22.87 4.30 3.06
N SER A 248 24.01 4.16 2.39
CA SER A 248 25.19 3.50 2.97
C SER A 248 25.87 4.32 4.09
N THR A 249 25.90 5.64 3.98
CA THR A 249 26.72 6.50 4.87
C THR A 249 25.91 7.40 5.78
N ASP A 250 24.71 7.79 5.37
CA ASP A 250 23.95 8.85 6.01
C ASP A 250 22.83 8.21 6.85
N PRO A 251 22.92 8.21 8.19
CA PRO A 251 21.96 7.50 9.03
C PRO A 251 20.61 8.22 9.10
N ILE A 252 19.55 7.42 9.18
CA ILE A 252 18.22 7.88 9.58
C ILE A 252 18.28 8.31 11.05
N ILE A 253 17.88 9.56 11.31
CA ILE A 253 17.91 10.15 12.65
C ILE A 253 16.53 10.29 13.26
N GLN A 254 15.48 10.39 12.45
CA GLN A 254 14.10 10.46 12.94
C GLN A 254 13.14 9.79 11.95
N ILE A 255 12.10 9.12 12.46
CA ILE A 255 10.98 8.61 11.65
C ILE A 255 9.69 9.01 12.35
N SER A 256 8.89 9.85 11.71
CA SER A 256 7.55 10.20 12.16
C SER A 256 6.52 9.20 11.61
N ASN A 257 5.54 8.85 12.44
CA ASN A 257 4.45 7.94 12.10
C ASN A 257 3.15 8.50 12.67
N MET A 258 2.16 8.68 11.82
CA MET A 258 0.83 9.16 12.21
C MET A 258 -0.24 8.23 11.64
N VAL A 259 -1.18 7.82 12.49
CA VAL A 259 -2.26 6.92 12.09
C VAL A 259 -3.60 7.60 12.28
N SER A 260 -4.39 7.61 11.20
CA SER A 260 -5.78 8.08 11.17
C SER A 260 -6.69 7.00 10.61
N ARG A 261 -7.99 7.16 10.80
CA ARG A 261 -9.01 6.45 10.02
C ARG A 261 -9.58 7.37 8.93
N PRO A 262 -10.14 6.83 7.83
CA PRO A 262 -10.83 7.64 6.83
C PRO A 262 -11.89 8.54 7.47
N GLY A 263 -11.90 9.83 7.09
CA GLY A 263 -12.82 10.83 7.63
C GLY A 263 -12.36 11.51 8.93
N GLU A 264 -11.35 10.98 9.64
CA GLU A 264 -10.84 11.62 10.85
C GLU A 264 -9.89 12.78 10.50
N THR A 265 -10.16 13.96 11.08
CA THR A 265 -9.31 15.15 10.89
C THR A 265 -7.97 15.05 11.61
N ASN A 266 -7.93 14.31 12.72
CA ASN A 266 -6.77 14.23 13.60
C ASN A 266 -6.31 12.77 13.73
N PRO A 267 -5.00 12.49 13.57
CA PRO A 267 -4.47 11.16 13.82
C PRO A 267 -4.62 10.78 15.28
N PHE A 268 -5.17 9.59 15.51
CA PHE A 268 -5.37 9.00 16.84
C PHE A 268 -4.06 8.47 17.43
N LEU A 269 -3.09 8.12 16.57
CA LEU A 269 -1.74 7.73 16.97
C LEU A 269 -0.71 8.62 16.31
N ARG A 270 0.26 9.09 17.10
CA ARG A 270 1.38 9.93 16.66
C ARG A 270 2.62 9.43 17.39
N VAL A 271 3.60 8.94 16.65
CA VAL A 271 4.84 8.37 17.18
C VAL A 271 5.98 8.96 16.39
N ILE A 272 7.01 9.44 17.07
CA ILE A 272 8.29 9.78 16.45
C ILE A 272 9.39 8.95 17.08
N PHE A 273 10.09 8.19 16.24
CA PHE A 273 11.31 7.53 16.62
C PHE A 273 12.46 8.52 16.45
N THR A 274 13.22 8.77 17.51
CA THR A 274 14.50 9.46 17.42
C THR A 274 15.60 8.40 17.49
N LEU A 275 16.35 8.28 16.41
CA LEU A 275 17.16 7.11 16.10
C LEU A 275 18.64 7.48 15.99
N GLU A 276 19.48 6.48 16.18
CA GLU A 276 20.91 6.51 15.86
C GLU A 276 21.20 5.60 14.65
N GLY A 277 20.30 5.60 13.65
CA GLY A 277 20.46 4.85 12.39
C GLY A 277 19.68 3.53 12.25
N ASP A 278 18.88 3.13 13.25
CA ASP A 278 18.13 1.86 13.28
C ASP A 278 16.63 2.05 12.98
N ALA A 279 16.09 1.31 12.01
CA ALA A 279 14.68 1.35 11.62
C ALA A 279 13.80 0.26 12.30
N SER A 280 14.34 -0.55 13.20
CA SER A 280 13.64 -1.68 13.85
C SER A 280 12.32 -1.29 14.51
N GLY A 281 12.30 -0.15 15.22
CA GLY A 281 11.08 0.36 15.87
C GLY A 281 9.95 0.69 14.89
N MET A 282 10.28 1.08 13.66
CA MET A 282 9.27 1.26 12.61
C MET A 282 8.63 -0.08 12.23
N ALA A 283 9.43 -1.12 12.03
CA ALA A 283 8.92 -2.46 11.70
C ALA A 283 8.02 -3.01 12.83
N GLU A 284 8.46 -2.91 14.08
CA GLU A 284 7.66 -3.30 15.24
C GLU A 284 6.33 -2.53 15.33
N LEU A 285 6.36 -1.23 15.06
CA LEU A 285 5.15 -0.39 15.02
C LEU A 285 4.22 -0.80 13.88
N HIS A 286 4.74 -1.12 12.69
CA HIS A 286 3.92 -1.56 11.55
C HIS A 286 3.17 -2.85 11.86
N ILE A 287 3.84 -3.81 12.51
CA ILE A 287 3.20 -5.06 12.95
C ILE A 287 2.15 -4.77 14.03
N ALA A 288 2.47 -3.94 15.03
CA ALA A 288 1.57 -3.68 16.15
C ALA A 288 0.34 -2.83 15.78
N VAL A 289 0.53 -1.81 14.92
CA VAL A 289 -0.53 -0.96 14.38
C VAL A 289 -1.34 -1.69 13.32
N ASP A 290 -0.69 -2.55 12.53
CA ASP A 290 -1.26 -3.25 11.40
C ASP A 290 -2.06 -2.31 10.46
N PRO A 291 -1.43 -1.33 9.79
CA PRO A 291 -2.13 -0.40 8.90
C PRO A 291 -2.67 -1.07 7.62
N ASP A 292 -3.85 -0.66 7.14
CA ASP A 292 -4.37 -1.12 5.85
C ASP A 292 -3.74 -0.34 4.68
N VAL A 293 -3.41 0.94 4.92
CA VAL A 293 -2.85 1.86 3.93
C VAL A 293 -1.59 2.49 4.50
N LEU A 294 -0.50 2.42 3.75
CA LEU A 294 0.71 3.21 3.93
C LEU A 294 0.63 4.43 3.00
N THR A 295 0.83 5.62 3.54
CA THR A 295 0.80 6.87 2.79
C THR A 295 1.93 7.78 3.24
N GLY A 296 2.10 8.87 2.49
CA GLY A 296 3.05 9.93 2.77
C GLY A 296 3.22 10.76 1.51
N PHE A 297 4.33 11.48 1.40
CA PHE A 297 4.62 12.28 0.21
C PHE A 297 5.96 11.91 -0.38
N ASN A 298 5.96 11.30 -1.59
CA ASN A 298 7.14 10.80 -2.27
C ASN A 298 7.77 9.56 -1.62
N ILE A 299 6.99 8.83 -0.82
CA ILE A 299 7.42 7.65 -0.04
C ILE A 299 7.95 6.51 -0.90
N MET A 300 7.44 6.30 -2.12
CA MET A 300 7.94 5.21 -2.96
C MET A 300 9.31 5.55 -3.54
N HIS A 301 9.49 6.80 -3.97
CA HIS A 301 10.71 7.22 -4.66
C HIS A 301 11.85 7.55 -3.69
N PHE A 302 11.53 7.99 -2.47
CA PHE A 302 12.51 8.37 -1.47
C PHE A 302 12.39 7.54 -0.19
N ASP A 303 11.35 7.71 0.62
CA ASP A 303 11.33 7.21 2.00
C ASP A 303 11.44 5.69 2.15
N LEU A 304 10.50 4.92 1.59
CA LEU A 304 10.58 3.45 1.58
C LEU A 304 11.87 3.00 0.94
N SER A 305 12.22 3.63 -0.19
CA SER A 305 13.43 3.27 -0.94
C SER A 305 14.69 3.39 -0.11
N TYR A 306 14.81 4.49 0.62
CA TYR A 306 15.95 4.82 1.45
C TYR A 306 16.02 3.92 2.68
N ILE A 307 14.90 3.71 3.37
CA ILE A 307 14.82 2.85 4.56
C ILE A 307 15.21 1.41 4.20
N ILE A 308 14.65 0.88 3.12
CA ILE A 308 14.97 -0.45 2.59
C ILE A 308 16.47 -0.55 2.29
N ASP A 309 17.01 0.36 1.47
CA ASP A 309 18.41 0.29 1.05
C ASP A 309 19.34 0.45 2.26
N ARG A 310 18.98 1.30 3.23
CA ARG A 310 19.74 1.51 4.47
C ARG A 310 19.79 0.24 5.32
N VAL A 311 18.64 -0.35 5.60
CA VAL A 311 18.55 -1.59 6.40
C VAL A 311 19.35 -2.70 5.74
N ARG A 312 19.23 -2.84 4.41
CA ARG A 312 20.01 -3.80 3.65
C ARG A 312 21.51 -3.67 3.83
N LEU A 313 22.00 -2.44 3.74
CA LEU A 313 23.42 -2.14 3.75
C LEU A 313 24.03 -2.15 5.15
N THR A 314 23.23 -1.90 6.20
CA THR A 314 23.75 -1.61 7.54
C THR A 314 23.24 -2.52 8.65
N MET A 315 22.22 -3.31 8.38
CA MET A 315 21.64 -4.27 9.31
C MET A 315 21.55 -5.66 8.65
N PRO A 316 22.69 -6.27 8.27
CA PRO A 316 22.69 -7.57 7.62
C PRO A 316 22.01 -8.61 8.52
N GLY A 317 20.99 -9.29 7.99
CA GLY A 317 20.21 -10.30 8.70
C GLY A 317 18.98 -9.79 9.46
N PHE A 318 18.74 -8.48 9.52
CA PHE A 318 17.50 -7.93 10.06
C PHE A 318 16.42 -7.91 8.97
N ASP A 319 15.40 -8.77 9.09
CA ASP A 319 14.29 -8.81 8.14
C ASP A 319 13.35 -7.61 8.29
N LEU A 320 13.43 -6.66 7.36
CA LEU A 320 12.51 -5.51 7.29
C LEU A 320 11.18 -5.96 6.69
N ASN A 321 10.33 -6.57 7.52
CA ASN A 321 8.99 -6.93 7.11
C ASN A 321 7.99 -5.78 7.41
N LEU A 322 7.55 -5.09 6.36
CA LEU A 322 6.50 -4.08 6.44
C LEU A 322 5.12 -4.63 6.03
N GLY A 323 5.06 -5.85 5.50
CA GLY A 323 3.85 -6.50 5.00
C GLY A 323 2.99 -7.11 6.11
N ARG A 324 1.96 -7.84 5.70
CA ARG A 324 1.17 -8.70 6.58
C ARG A 324 1.62 -10.15 6.54
N TRP A 325 2.26 -10.59 5.46
CA TRP A 325 2.78 -11.94 5.35
C TRP A 325 4.11 -12.03 6.11
N LYS A 326 4.26 -13.01 7.02
CA LYS A 326 5.43 -13.14 7.91
C LYS A 326 6.70 -13.49 7.16
N GLU A 327 6.57 -14.36 6.17
CA GLU A 327 7.67 -14.75 5.29
C GLU A 327 7.80 -13.64 4.24
N SER A 328 8.80 -12.77 4.39
CA SER A 328 8.97 -11.69 3.42
C SER A 328 9.30 -12.26 2.04
N SER A 329 8.50 -11.92 1.02
CA SER A 329 8.85 -12.11 -0.40
C SER A 329 10.12 -11.33 -0.77
N MET A 330 10.48 -10.34 0.07
CA MET A 330 11.61 -9.43 -0.04
C MET A 330 12.92 -10.19 0.26
N SER A 331 13.23 -11.21 -0.56
CA SER A 331 14.49 -11.95 -0.46
C SER A 331 15.68 -11.01 -0.69
N TRP A 332 16.72 -11.16 0.13
CA TRP A 332 17.88 -10.26 0.20
C TRP A 332 18.74 -10.23 -1.07
N SER A 333 18.39 -11.00 -2.10
CA SER A 333 19.17 -11.19 -3.32
C SER A 333 18.79 -10.29 -4.50
N GLU A 334 17.60 -9.68 -4.55
CA GLU A 334 17.14 -8.89 -5.71
C GLU A 334 16.60 -7.49 -5.34
N PRO A 335 16.70 -6.46 -6.20
CA PRO A 335 16.18 -5.12 -5.90
C PRO A 335 14.67 -5.15 -5.58
N TYR A 336 14.26 -4.65 -4.39
CA TYR A 336 12.85 -4.56 -3.97
C TYR A 336 12.03 -3.48 -4.70
N PHE A 337 12.60 -2.95 -5.79
CA PHE A 337 11.98 -1.91 -6.58
C PHE A 337 11.92 -2.37 -8.00
N TYR A 338 10.75 -2.23 -8.60
CA TYR A 338 10.63 -2.32 -10.04
C TYR A 338 10.75 -0.90 -10.61
N GLU A 339 11.59 -0.76 -11.65
CA GLU A 339 11.62 0.45 -12.43
C GLU A 339 10.33 0.56 -13.24
N GLU A 340 9.60 1.64 -13.02
CA GLU A 340 8.34 1.87 -13.69
C GLU A 340 8.28 3.30 -14.23
N LEU A 341 7.73 3.46 -15.44
CA LEU A 341 7.45 4.77 -16.02
C LEU A 341 6.19 5.38 -15.40
N PHE A 342 6.30 6.07 -14.27
CA PHE A 342 5.15 6.72 -13.65
C PHE A 342 4.83 8.08 -14.33
N CYS A 343 3.56 8.52 -14.23
CA CYS A 343 3.06 9.82 -14.70
C CYS A 343 3.00 10.09 -16.22
N ALA A 344 2.99 9.05 -17.07
CA ALA A 344 2.83 9.21 -18.53
C ALA A 344 1.55 10.01 -18.93
N ASN A 345 0.52 10.01 -18.08
CA ASN A 345 -0.73 10.76 -18.28
C ASN A 345 -0.86 12.02 -17.39
N GLY A 346 0.20 12.38 -16.66
CA GLY A 346 0.22 13.49 -15.71
C GLY A 346 1.01 14.70 -16.21
N HIS A 347 1.60 15.46 -15.28
CA HIS A 347 2.48 16.59 -15.60
C HIS A 347 3.68 16.20 -16.49
N HIS A 348 4.09 14.93 -16.46
CA HIS A 348 5.23 14.41 -17.22
C HIS A 348 4.77 13.47 -18.34
N LYS A 349 4.29 14.04 -19.45
CA LYS A 349 3.73 13.32 -20.62
C LYS A 349 4.63 12.23 -21.25
N LYS A 350 5.92 12.18 -20.91
CA LYS A 350 6.88 11.15 -21.38
C LYS A 350 7.10 10.03 -20.36
N GLY A 351 6.41 10.06 -19.23
CA GLY A 351 6.73 9.24 -18.05
C GLY A 351 8.03 9.69 -17.38
N ARG A 352 8.24 9.26 -16.14
CA ARG A 352 9.53 9.32 -15.45
C ARG A 352 9.86 7.95 -14.90
N PRO A 353 11.12 7.50 -14.98
CA PRO A 353 11.52 6.30 -14.24
C PRO A 353 11.37 6.58 -12.75
N GLY A 354 10.73 5.66 -12.05
CA GLY A 354 10.56 5.69 -10.61
C GLY A 354 10.68 4.31 -10.02
N LYS A 355 10.89 4.27 -8.70
CA LYS A 355 10.87 3.04 -7.93
C LYS A 355 9.43 2.76 -7.48
N TYR A 356 8.98 1.54 -7.66
CA TYR A 356 7.71 1.04 -7.12
C TYR A 356 7.98 0.03 -6.01
N VAL A 357 7.24 0.11 -4.90
CA VAL A 357 7.36 -0.79 -3.74
C VAL A 357 6.01 -1.40 -3.47
N GLU A 358 5.94 -2.72 -3.50
CA GLU A 358 4.79 -3.47 -2.99
C GLU A 358 5.02 -3.82 -1.52
N VAL A 359 3.93 -3.82 -0.76
CA VAL A 359 3.93 -4.21 0.65
C VAL A 359 2.75 -5.15 0.85
N GLU A 360 3.01 -6.45 0.89
CA GLU A 360 2.00 -7.51 0.79
C GLU A 360 0.90 -7.33 1.85
N GLY A 361 -0.34 -7.30 1.38
CA GLY A 361 -1.52 -7.17 2.21
C GLY A 361 -1.86 -5.73 2.61
N ARG A 362 -1.14 -4.73 2.07
CA ARG A 362 -1.35 -3.30 2.34
C ARG A 362 -1.38 -2.50 1.05
N VAL A 363 -2.13 -1.40 1.06
CA VAL A 363 -2.12 -0.41 -0.02
C VAL A 363 -0.99 0.59 0.22
N VAL A 364 -0.11 0.82 -0.74
CA VAL A 364 0.89 1.90 -0.69
C VAL A 364 0.43 3.09 -1.54
N LEU A 365 -0.16 4.10 -0.90
CA LEU A 365 -0.70 5.29 -1.55
C LEU A 365 0.26 6.48 -1.41
N ASP A 366 1.13 6.67 -2.39
CA ASP A 366 2.03 7.84 -2.44
C ASP A 366 1.29 9.08 -2.99
N LEU A 367 1.13 10.11 -2.16
CA LEU A 367 0.41 11.32 -2.58
C LEU A 367 1.15 12.13 -3.63
N TYR A 368 2.48 12.07 -3.70
CA TYR A 368 3.21 12.71 -4.79
C TYR A 368 2.76 12.13 -6.14
N ARG A 369 2.73 10.79 -6.25
CA ARG A 369 2.24 10.10 -7.45
C ARG A 369 0.78 10.45 -7.75
N HIS A 370 -0.08 10.49 -6.73
CA HIS A 370 -1.50 10.88 -6.91
C HIS A 370 -1.64 12.27 -7.54
N PHE A 371 -1.02 13.30 -6.94
CA PHE A 371 -1.16 14.68 -7.39
C PHE A 371 -0.56 14.89 -8.79
N VAL A 372 0.58 14.27 -9.10
CA VAL A 372 1.19 14.38 -10.43
C VAL A 372 0.34 13.67 -11.49
N ARG A 373 -0.23 12.49 -11.19
CA ARG A 373 -1.18 11.80 -12.08
C ARG A 373 -2.42 12.65 -12.35
N HIS A 374 -2.92 13.35 -11.35
CA HIS A 374 -4.13 14.18 -11.44
C HIS A 374 -3.80 15.64 -11.78
N HIS A 375 -2.72 15.90 -12.52
CA HIS A 375 -2.32 17.27 -12.90
C HIS A 375 -3.44 18.05 -13.60
N GLY A 376 -4.25 17.40 -14.44
CA GLY A 376 -5.39 18.04 -15.09
C GLY A 376 -6.46 18.59 -14.12
N GLN A 377 -6.60 17.97 -12.94
CA GLN A 377 -7.54 18.38 -11.90
C GLN A 377 -6.96 19.48 -11.02
N PHE A 378 -5.71 19.32 -10.55
CA PHE A 378 -5.12 20.24 -9.56
C PHE A 378 -4.35 21.42 -10.18
N LYS A 379 -3.82 21.26 -11.40
CA LYS A 379 -3.13 22.30 -12.19
C LYS A 379 -2.07 23.08 -11.39
N LEU A 380 -1.24 22.35 -10.65
CA LEU A 380 -0.18 22.94 -9.82
C LEU A 380 1.09 23.17 -10.63
N ASP A 381 1.72 24.34 -10.47
CA ASP A 381 3.01 24.66 -11.09
C ASP A 381 4.18 23.82 -10.54
N LYS A 382 4.09 23.44 -9.26
CA LYS A 382 5.11 22.68 -8.52
C LYS A 382 4.45 21.62 -7.65
N TYR A 383 5.13 20.50 -7.50
CA TYR A 383 4.65 19.34 -6.75
C TYR A 383 5.48 19.06 -5.49
N SER A 384 6.15 20.07 -4.92
CA SER A 384 6.71 19.93 -3.59
C SER A 384 5.60 19.94 -2.53
N LEU A 385 5.77 19.18 -1.45
CA LEU A 385 4.81 19.12 -0.35
C LEU A 385 4.43 20.52 0.16
N LYS A 386 5.43 21.39 0.33
CA LYS A 386 5.24 22.80 0.73
C LYS A 386 4.29 23.54 -0.22
N ASN A 387 4.54 23.50 -1.53
CA ASN A 387 3.70 24.22 -2.50
C ASN A 387 2.28 23.64 -2.56
N ILE A 388 2.14 22.32 -2.43
CA ILE A 388 0.83 21.67 -2.39
C ILE A 388 0.07 22.06 -1.13
N ALA A 389 0.71 22.04 0.03
CA ALA A 389 0.11 22.47 1.30
C ALA A 389 -0.35 23.94 1.22
N GLU A 390 0.51 24.85 0.78
CA GLU A 390 0.19 26.28 0.65
C GLU A 390 -1.00 26.53 -0.31
N LYS A 391 -1.06 25.81 -1.43
CA LYS A 391 -2.13 26.01 -2.44
C LYS A 391 -3.42 25.28 -2.09
N LEU A 392 -3.35 24.09 -1.51
CA LEU A 392 -4.50 23.21 -1.31
C LEU A 392 -5.02 23.18 0.12
N LEU A 393 -4.26 23.67 1.11
CA LEU A 393 -4.64 23.78 2.52
C LEU A 393 -4.43 25.20 3.08
N PRO A 394 -4.81 26.28 2.37
CA PRO A 394 -4.48 27.66 2.80
C PRO A 394 -5.12 28.06 4.13
N ASP A 395 -6.25 27.43 4.48
CA ASP A 395 -7.02 27.71 5.69
C ASP A 395 -6.64 26.80 6.88
N ASP A 396 -5.68 25.88 6.69
CA ASP A 396 -5.22 24.97 7.74
C ASP A 396 -3.83 25.40 8.24
N PRO A 397 -3.77 26.20 9.33
CA PRO A 397 -2.50 26.71 9.84
C PRO A 397 -1.56 25.60 10.32
N ASP A 398 -2.08 24.43 10.69
CA ASP A 398 -1.25 23.29 11.09
C ASP A 398 -0.56 22.62 9.89
N SER A 399 -1.03 22.89 8.67
CA SER A 399 -0.41 22.40 7.42
C SER A 399 0.73 23.31 6.93
N HIS A 400 0.86 24.51 7.51
CA HIS A 400 1.94 25.43 7.19
C HIS A 400 3.22 24.97 7.89
N LYS A 401 4.04 24.25 7.12
CA LYS A 401 5.36 23.79 7.53
C LYS A 401 6.19 24.95 8.04
N PHE A 402 6.81 24.79 9.21
CA PHE A 402 7.82 25.77 9.60
C PHE A 402 9.05 25.62 8.70
N ALA A 403 9.74 26.72 8.44
CA ALA A 403 10.89 26.72 7.55
C ALA A 403 12.10 26.06 8.23
N MET A 404 12.48 24.88 7.74
CA MET A 404 13.79 24.26 7.99
C MET A 404 14.39 23.90 6.64
N GLU A 405 15.62 24.32 6.40
CA GLU A 405 16.37 23.84 5.24
C GLU A 405 17.06 22.53 5.60
N TYR A 406 17.09 21.57 4.68
CA TYR A 406 17.72 20.27 4.92
C TYR A 406 19.22 20.39 5.24
N THR A 407 19.88 21.48 4.82
CA THR A 407 21.27 21.79 5.16
C THR A 407 21.49 22.14 6.63
N ASP A 408 20.43 22.53 7.35
CA ASP A 408 20.48 22.88 8.77
C ASP A 408 20.36 21.63 9.66
N ILE A 409 19.84 20.51 9.13
CA ILE A 409 19.59 19.27 9.87
C ILE A 409 20.83 18.76 10.60
N PRO A 410 22.03 18.66 9.98
CA PRO A 410 23.22 18.18 10.70
C PRO A 410 23.56 19.05 11.90
N THR A 411 23.52 20.38 11.75
CA THR A 411 23.77 21.32 12.84
C THR A 411 22.77 21.11 13.98
N TYR A 412 21.48 21.06 13.66
CA TYR A 412 20.42 20.90 14.65
C TYR A 412 20.47 19.54 15.34
N GLN A 413 20.90 18.49 14.64
CA GLN A 413 21.00 17.15 15.23
C GLN A 413 22.06 17.12 16.34
N TYR A 414 23.22 17.74 16.10
CA TYR A 414 24.35 17.72 17.02
C TYR A 414 24.33 18.82 18.10
N GLU A 415 23.59 19.90 17.91
CA GLU A 415 23.60 21.05 18.83
C GLU A 415 22.97 20.75 20.20
N SER A 416 21.69 20.38 20.26
CA SER A 416 20.99 20.18 21.53
C SER A 416 19.74 19.30 21.41
N SER A 417 19.17 18.89 22.54
CA SER A 417 17.85 18.24 22.56
C SER A 417 16.73 19.17 22.06
N ALA A 418 16.86 20.48 22.28
CA ALA A 418 15.90 21.48 21.83
C ALA A 418 15.88 21.60 20.29
N THR A 419 17.04 21.56 19.64
CA THR A 419 17.14 21.60 18.17
C THR A 419 16.73 20.27 17.54
N ARG A 420 17.06 19.12 18.14
CA ARG A 420 16.50 17.81 17.73
C ARG A 420 14.99 17.77 17.82
N ARG A 421 14.41 18.43 18.81
CA ARG A 421 12.96 18.59 18.94
C ARG A 421 12.37 19.42 17.80
N LEU A 422 13.09 20.41 17.27
CA LEU A 422 12.64 21.14 16.07
C LEU A 422 12.57 20.19 14.88
N ILE A 423 13.63 19.40 14.62
CA ILE A 423 13.61 18.37 13.56
C ILE A 423 12.40 17.45 13.76
N ALA A 424 12.09 17.06 15.00
CA ALA A 424 10.96 16.19 15.31
C ALA A 424 9.61 16.82 14.94
N ILE A 425 9.43 18.11 15.22
CA ILE A 425 8.21 18.84 14.82
C ILE A 425 8.11 18.90 13.30
N TYR A 426 9.24 19.11 12.60
CA TYR A 426 9.28 19.23 11.15
C TYR A 426 8.86 17.93 10.49
N CYS A 427 9.49 16.83 10.89
CA CYS A 427 9.19 15.48 10.42
C CYS A 427 7.72 15.10 10.72
N LEU A 428 7.22 15.41 11.94
CA LEU A 428 5.80 15.21 12.27
C LEU A 428 4.85 16.01 11.38
N GLN A 429 5.19 17.25 11.00
CA GLN A 429 4.39 18.02 10.05
C GLN A 429 4.35 17.34 8.67
N ASP A 430 5.48 16.80 8.21
CA ASP A 430 5.59 16.14 6.92
C ASP A 430 4.82 14.81 6.82
N ALA A 431 4.66 14.09 7.94
CA ALA A 431 3.71 12.98 8.02
C ALA A 431 2.24 13.43 8.18
N LYS A 432 1.96 14.60 8.79
CA LYS A 432 0.58 15.08 9.02
C LYS A 432 -0.08 15.60 7.75
N VAL A 433 0.63 16.42 6.97
CA VAL A 433 0.06 17.09 5.78
C VAL A 433 -0.53 16.10 4.77
N PRO A 434 0.12 14.95 4.48
CA PRO A 434 -0.48 13.91 3.63
C PRO A 434 -1.85 13.42 4.14
N LEU A 435 -2.01 13.21 5.44
CA LEU A 435 -3.30 12.80 6.01
C LEU A 435 -4.37 13.89 5.83
N GLN A 436 -4.00 15.16 6.01
CA GLN A 436 -4.91 16.30 5.79
C GLN A 436 -5.36 16.37 4.31
N LEU A 437 -4.43 16.22 3.37
CA LEU A 437 -4.72 16.20 1.93
C LEU A 437 -5.62 15.01 1.56
N LEU A 438 -5.30 13.81 2.04
CA LEU A 438 -6.08 12.60 1.81
C LEU A 438 -7.53 12.78 2.29
N ASN A 439 -7.72 13.34 3.48
CA ASN A 439 -9.04 13.58 4.04
C ASN A 439 -9.80 14.70 3.29
N LYS A 440 -9.15 15.85 3.02
CA LYS A 440 -9.79 16.99 2.34
C LYS A 440 -10.37 16.64 0.97
N PHE A 441 -9.65 15.82 0.21
CA PHE A 441 -10.05 15.44 -1.15
C PHE A 441 -10.69 14.05 -1.24
N ASN A 442 -10.92 13.38 -0.10
CA ASN A 442 -11.44 12.01 -0.02
C ASN A 442 -10.70 11.04 -0.96
N ILE A 443 -9.36 11.15 -1.03
CA ILE A 443 -8.54 10.47 -2.05
C ILE A 443 -8.68 8.95 -1.93
N LEU A 444 -8.54 8.42 -0.71
CA LEU A 444 -8.69 6.99 -0.47
C LEU A 444 -10.11 6.50 -0.78
N GLY A 445 -11.14 7.27 -0.42
CA GLY A 445 -12.52 6.94 -0.74
C GLY A 445 -12.75 6.79 -2.24
N GLU A 446 -12.16 7.67 -3.03
CA GLU A 446 -12.24 7.61 -4.50
C GLU A 446 -11.53 6.36 -5.08
N TYR A 447 -10.36 5.99 -4.55
CA TYR A 447 -9.70 4.74 -4.96
C TYR A 447 -10.50 3.50 -4.57
N LEU A 448 -11.05 3.44 -3.36
CA LEU A 448 -11.93 2.34 -2.91
C LEU A 448 -13.21 2.25 -3.73
N ARG A 449 -13.74 3.37 -4.21
CA ARG A 449 -14.90 3.41 -5.11
C ARG A 449 -14.53 2.88 -6.50
N LYS A 450 -13.46 3.43 -7.10
CA LYS A 450 -12.98 3.01 -8.42
C LYS A 450 -12.60 1.53 -8.47
N GLY A 451 -11.87 1.01 -7.48
CA GLY A 451 -11.47 -0.39 -7.44
C GLY A 451 -12.66 -1.35 -7.42
N ARG A 452 -13.70 -1.00 -6.64
CA ARG A 452 -14.96 -1.76 -6.59
C ARG A 452 -15.70 -1.72 -7.92
N GLU A 453 -15.90 -0.54 -8.49
CA GLU A 453 -16.66 -0.36 -9.74
C GLU A 453 -15.97 -0.98 -10.93
N LYS A 454 -14.64 -0.89 -10.99
CA LYS A 454 -13.85 -1.41 -12.10
C LYS A 454 -13.42 -2.87 -11.93
N GLN A 455 -13.71 -3.48 -10.77
CA GLN A 455 -13.31 -4.85 -10.42
C GLN A 455 -11.80 -5.09 -10.56
N VAL A 456 -10.98 -4.15 -10.06
CA VAL A 456 -9.52 -4.23 -10.13
C VAL A 456 -8.86 -4.05 -8.76
N PRO A 457 -7.68 -4.64 -8.53
CA PRO A 457 -6.86 -4.35 -7.36
C PRO A 457 -6.30 -2.91 -7.40
N PHE A 458 -5.70 -2.46 -6.30
CA PHE A 458 -5.17 -1.09 -6.21
C PHE A 458 -4.01 -0.82 -7.20
N THR A 459 -3.17 -1.83 -7.43
CA THR A 459 -2.02 -1.78 -8.36
C THR A 459 -2.44 -1.31 -9.75
N ASN A 460 -3.53 -1.86 -10.30
CA ASN A 460 -4.14 -1.44 -11.57
C ASN A 460 -4.54 0.05 -11.59
N LEU A 461 -5.03 0.60 -10.47
CA LEU A 461 -5.47 2.00 -10.38
C LEU A 461 -4.30 3.00 -10.36
N LEU A 462 -3.13 2.57 -9.90
CA LEU A 462 -1.90 3.37 -9.94
C LEU A 462 -1.02 3.07 -11.16
N ALA A 463 -1.34 2.03 -11.92
CA ALA A 463 -0.56 1.60 -13.06
C ALA A 463 -0.33 2.74 -14.06
N PRO A 464 0.86 2.80 -14.68
CA PRO A 464 1.26 3.86 -15.59
C PRO A 464 0.43 3.84 -16.86
N THR A 465 -0.01 2.64 -17.26
CA THR A 465 -0.81 2.42 -18.45
C THR A 465 -2.29 2.58 -18.10
N PRO A 466 -2.99 3.58 -18.65
CA PRO A 466 -4.33 3.94 -18.18
C PRO A 466 -5.40 2.88 -18.47
N TRP A 467 -5.23 2.07 -19.52
CA TRP A 467 -6.19 0.99 -19.83
C TRP A 467 -6.23 -0.09 -18.74
N LEU A 468 -5.16 -0.27 -17.95
CA LEU A 468 -5.12 -1.23 -16.85
C LEU A 468 -6.11 -0.88 -15.74
N GLU A 469 -6.52 0.38 -15.62
CA GLU A 469 -7.59 0.76 -14.69
C GLU A 469 -8.92 0.10 -15.09
N ASP A 470 -9.17 -0.07 -16.39
CA ASP A 470 -10.43 -0.58 -16.94
C ASP A 470 -10.36 -2.08 -17.27
N LEU A 471 -9.23 -2.75 -16.99
CA LEU A 471 -9.01 -4.16 -17.32
C LEU A 471 -10.11 -5.07 -16.77
N GLY A 472 -10.51 -4.90 -15.50
CA GLY A 472 -11.57 -5.70 -14.89
C GLY A 472 -12.92 -5.51 -15.58
N VAL A 473 -13.27 -4.28 -15.97
CA VAL A 473 -14.49 -3.96 -16.73
C VAL A 473 -14.49 -4.64 -18.09
N GLU A 474 -13.38 -4.56 -18.81
CA GLU A 474 -13.28 -5.16 -20.14
C GLU A 474 -13.34 -6.69 -20.05
N LEU A 475 -12.62 -7.31 -19.11
CA LEU A 475 -12.67 -8.76 -18.88
C LEU A 475 -14.09 -9.21 -18.50
N ALA A 476 -14.77 -8.47 -17.63
CA ALA A 476 -16.15 -8.75 -17.23
C ALA A 476 -17.14 -8.68 -18.40
N LYS A 477 -16.94 -7.74 -19.36
CA LYS A 477 -17.73 -7.67 -20.60
C LYS A 477 -17.46 -8.86 -21.54
N ALA A 478 -16.20 -9.29 -21.63
CA ALA A 478 -15.79 -10.39 -22.51
C ALA A 478 -16.29 -11.77 -22.02
N ARG A 479 -16.34 -11.97 -20.70
CA ARG A 479 -16.70 -13.23 -20.05
C ARG A 479 -18.04 -13.84 -20.52
N PRO A 480 -19.21 -13.15 -20.46
CA PRO A 480 -20.51 -13.74 -20.80
C PRO A 480 -20.66 -14.08 -22.29
N VAL A 481 -19.94 -13.38 -23.17
CA VAL A 481 -19.94 -13.62 -24.62
C VAL A 481 -18.83 -14.59 -25.05
N GLN A 482 -18.15 -15.21 -24.08
CA GLN A 482 -17.02 -16.11 -24.28
C GLN A 482 -15.89 -15.52 -25.13
N ALA A 483 -15.73 -14.19 -25.15
CA ALA A 483 -14.67 -13.52 -25.89
C ALA A 483 -13.35 -13.48 -25.11
N ILE A 484 -12.26 -13.23 -25.81
CA ILE A 484 -10.96 -12.88 -25.23
C ILE A 484 -10.59 -11.43 -25.55
N ILE A 485 -9.68 -10.87 -24.75
CA ILE A 485 -9.10 -9.54 -24.95
C ILE A 485 -7.66 -9.73 -25.39
N ILE A 486 -7.24 -8.98 -26.41
CA ILE A 486 -5.85 -8.92 -26.86
C ILE A 486 -5.28 -7.57 -26.42
N ASN A 487 -4.06 -7.60 -25.92
CA ASN A 487 -3.22 -6.44 -25.72
C ASN A 487 -2.20 -6.34 -26.86
#